data_AF-S7HTU9-F1
#
_entry.id   AF-S7HTU9-F1
#
_cell.length_a   1.000
_cell.length_b   1.000
_cell.length_c   1.000
_cell.angle_alpha   90.00
_cell.angle_beta   90.00
_cell.angle_gamma   90.00
#
_symmetry.space_group_name_H-M   'P 1'
#
loop_
_entity.id
_entity.type
_entity.pdbx_description
1 polymer ?
#
loop_
_entity_poly.entity_id
_entity_poly.type
_entity_poly.pdbx_seq_one_letter_code
_entity_poly.pdbx_strand_id
1 'polypeptide(L)'
;MLSAAEKDEIFSHQHDNGPFSALALETACLNYLDRLNRTFRNPLAAPADRRAALKKGMALEEKLFEYIRHETPISYFDSDFRKQTKQYIRMREIYVDALNFTFKRHRFCFVLDLLRLYSEDPCQILPERDIFKAKWEQVLLYDYLLLDMGQKNTEDIGREAVSNGYHECDYTLEIEEVWKQPMKAVPRSHFRYVKAALPYSQGARAIATWMKDHAAELAPALWVVDTQAIEALRQGPDLTVTDEDIAIIEKTF
;
A
#
# COMPACT_ATOMS: atom_id res chain seq x y z
N MET A 1 -27.87 13.16 -13.79
CA MET A 1 -27.32 11.86 -13.33
C MET A 1 -27.53 10.87 -14.45
N LEU A 2 -26.51 10.09 -14.81
CA LEU A 2 -26.62 9.03 -15.83
C LEU A 2 -27.68 7.99 -15.41
N SER A 3 -28.64 7.76 -16.29
CA SER A 3 -29.71 6.77 -16.20
C SER A 3 -29.18 5.34 -16.25
N ALA A 4 -30.02 4.39 -15.86
CA ALA A 4 -29.67 2.96 -15.89
C ALA A 4 -29.38 2.45 -17.31
N ALA A 5 -30.05 3.01 -18.34
CA ALA A 5 -29.83 2.67 -19.74
C ALA A 5 -28.49 3.21 -20.25
N GLU A 6 -28.12 4.45 -19.89
CA GLU A 6 -26.83 5.05 -20.26
C GLU A 6 -25.65 4.29 -19.62
N LYS A 7 -25.83 3.71 -18.43
CA LYS A 7 -24.78 2.90 -17.78
C LYS A 7 -24.57 1.54 -18.46
N ASP A 8 -25.63 0.89 -18.92
CA ASP A 8 -25.53 -0.33 -19.71
C ASP A 8 -24.91 -0.04 -21.10
N GLU A 9 -25.20 1.11 -21.71
CA GLU A 9 -24.62 1.55 -22.98
C GLU A 9 -23.12 1.89 -22.87
N ILE A 10 -22.68 2.53 -21.77
CA ILE A 10 -21.28 2.97 -21.58
C ILE A 10 -20.31 1.80 -21.39
N PHE A 11 -20.73 0.68 -20.80
CA PHE A 11 -19.83 -0.42 -20.42
C PHE A 11 -20.06 -1.74 -21.17
N SER A 12 -21.06 -1.83 -22.07
CA SER A 12 -21.34 -3.05 -22.84
C SER A 12 -20.57 -3.19 -24.16
N HIS A 13 -19.87 -2.14 -24.62
CA HIS A 13 -19.27 -2.09 -25.97
C HIS A 13 -17.74 -1.96 -26.02
N GLN A 14 -17.03 -2.34 -24.96
CA GLN A 14 -15.59 -2.50 -25.14
C GLN A 14 -15.30 -3.80 -25.89
N HIS A 15 -14.84 -3.65 -27.13
CA HIS A 15 -14.24 -4.75 -27.86
C HIS A 15 -13.09 -5.35 -27.05
N ASP A 16 -13.08 -6.68 -26.96
CA ASP A 16 -11.88 -7.42 -26.57
C ASP A 16 -10.70 -6.88 -27.38
N ASN A 17 -9.66 -6.40 -26.68
CA ASN A 17 -8.42 -5.85 -27.26
C ASN A 17 -8.48 -4.44 -27.87
N GLY A 18 -9.45 -3.59 -27.51
CA GLY A 18 -9.38 -2.15 -27.81
C GLY A 18 -8.19 -1.45 -27.12
N PRO A 19 -7.74 -0.27 -27.60
CA PRO A 19 -6.57 0.43 -27.07
C PRO A 19 -6.68 0.84 -25.59
N PHE A 20 -7.89 0.85 -25.03
CA PHE A 20 -8.17 1.14 -23.62
C PHE A 20 -8.84 -0.03 -22.89
N SER A 21 -8.87 -1.22 -23.49
CA SER A 21 -9.55 -2.40 -22.93
C SER A 21 -8.98 -2.81 -21.57
N ALA A 22 -7.66 -2.85 -21.42
CA ALA A 22 -7.00 -3.18 -20.15
C ALA A 22 -7.37 -2.19 -19.02
N LEU A 23 -7.33 -0.89 -19.32
CA LEU A 23 -7.65 0.18 -18.36
C LEU A 23 -9.10 0.10 -17.88
N ALA A 24 -10.00 -0.17 -18.81
CA ALA A 24 -11.41 -0.24 -18.50
C ALA A 24 -11.80 -1.56 -17.83
N LEU A 25 -11.12 -2.67 -18.15
CA LEU A 25 -11.25 -3.90 -17.38
C LEU A 25 -10.80 -3.67 -15.93
N GLU A 26 -9.63 -3.05 -15.73
CA GLU A 26 -9.15 -2.74 -14.38
C GLU A 26 -10.17 -1.89 -13.61
N THR A 27 -10.60 -0.76 -14.17
CA THR A 27 -11.55 0.13 -13.48
C THR A 27 -12.92 -0.54 -13.24
N ALA A 28 -13.40 -1.38 -14.16
CA ALA A 28 -14.61 -2.16 -13.96
C ALA A 28 -14.46 -3.20 -12.85
N CYS A 29 -13.32 -3.91 -12.80
CA CYS A 29 -12.99 -4.85 -11.73
C CYS A 29 -12.89 -4.15 -10.37
N LEU A 30 -12.23 -2.99 -10.29
CA LEU A 30 -12.13 -2.18 -9.07
C LEU A 30 -13.52 -1.71 -8.59
N ASN A 31 -14.37 -1.23 -9.51
CA ASN A 31 -15.75 -0.89 -9.18
C ASN A 31 -16.55 -2.10 -8.66
N TYR A 32 -16.29 -3.29 -9.19
CA TYR A 32 -16.95 -4.50 -8.70
C TYR A 32 -16.43 -4.93 -7.33
N LEU A 33 -15.12 -4.80 -7.08
CA LEU A 33 -14.53 -5.02 -5.76
C LEU A 33 -15.13 -4.08 -4.70
N ASP A 34 -15.34 -2.81 -5.02
CA ASP A 34 -16.04 -1.87 -4.13
C ASP A 34 -17.46 -2.35 -3.80
N ARG A 35 -18.24 -2.78 -4.80
CA ARG A 35 -19.59 -3.34 -4.56
C ARG A 35 -19.55 -4.55 -3.63
N LEU A 36 -18.61 -5.47 -3.85
CA LEU A 36 -18.43 -6.65 -2.99
C LEU A 36 -18.05 -6.26 -1.56
N ASN A 37 -17.18 -5.28 -1.39
CA ASN A 37 -16.77 -4.77 -0.08
C ASN A 37 -17.96 -4.10 0.65
N ARG A 38 -18.80 -3.34 -0.06
CA ARG A 38 -20.04 -2.76 0.50
C ARG A 38 -21.02 -3.85 0.95
N THR A 39 -21.21 -4.90 0.15
CA THR A 39 -22.05 -6.04 0.54
C THR A 39 -21.51 -6.74 1.79
N PHE A 40 -20.19 -6.98 1.85
CA PHE A 40 -19.55 -7.57 3.01
C PHE A 40 -19.73 -6.73 4.29
N ARG A 41 -19.57 -5.40 4.19
CA ARG A 41 -19.70 -4.46 5.31
C ARG A 41 -21.15 -4.14 5.70
N ASN A 42 -22.14 -4.51 4.88
CA ASN A 42 -23.54 -4.19 5.15
C ASN A 42 -24.08 -5.03 6.33
N PRO A 43 -24.40 -4.43 7.50
CA PRO A 43 -24.89 -5.18 8.65
C PRO A 43 -26.27 -5.82 8.42
N LEU A 44 -27.05 -5.30 7.46
CA LEU A 44 -28.39 -5.80 7.13
C LEU A 44 -28.36 -6.99 6.16
N ALA A 45 -27.21 -7.29 5.54
CA ALA A 45 -27.07 -8.41 4.63
C ALA A 45 -26.95 -9.74 5.39
N ALA A 46 -27.49 -10.82 4.80
CA ALA A 46 -27.41 -12.14 5.41
C ALA A 46 -25.93 -12.55 5.62
N PRO A 47 -25.59 -13.25 6.73
CA PRO A 47 -24.21 -13.68 6.99
C PRO A 47 -23.61 -14.52 5.86
N ALA A 48 -24.43 -15.33 5.17
CA ALA A 48 -24.00 -16.12 4.02
C ALA A 48 -23.56 -15.24 2.84
N ASP A 49 -24.35 -14.22 2.51
CA ASP A 49 -24.05 -13.29 1.41
C ASP A 49 -22.81 -12.46 1.70
N ARG A 50 -22.63 -12.03 2.96
CA ARG A 50 -21.40 -11.33 3.39
C ARG A 50 -20.17 -12.20 3.22
N ARG A 51 -20.22 -13.46 3.64
CA ARG A 51 -19.11 -14.42 3.48
C ARG A 51 -18.83 -14.73 2.00
N ALA A 52 -19.88 -14.89 1.19
CA ALA A 52 -19.74 -15.11 -0.24
C ALA A 52 -19.10 -13.90 -0.95
N ALA A 53 -19.53 -12.69 -0.61
CA ALA A 53 -18.97 -11.45 -1.12
C ALA A 53 -17.48 -11.30 -0.74
N LEU A 54 -17.12 -11.61 0.51
CA LEU A 54 -15.72 -11.62 0.95
C LEU A 54 -14.87 -12.59 0.13
N LYS A 55 -15.29 -13.87 0.04
CA LYS A 55 -14.53 -14.90 -0.70
C LYS A 55 -14.36 -14.53 -2.18
N LYS A 56 -15.42 -14.00 -2.81
CA LYS A 56 -15.38 -13.54 -4.20
C LYS A 56 -14.47 -12.33 -4.36
N GLY A 57 -14.53 -11.37 -3.44
CA GLY A 57 -13.67 -10.19 -3.43
C GLY A 57 -12.19 -10.57 -3.34
N MET A 58 -11.84 -11.49 -2.43
CA MET A 58 -10.46 -11.96 -2.27
C MET A 58 -9.91 -12.60 -3.56
N ALA A 59 -10.68 -13.50 -4.18
CA ALA A 59 -10.25 -14.18 -5.39
C ALA A 59 -10.19 -13.26 -6.62
N LEU A 60 -11.09 -12.28 -6.70
CA LEU A 60 -11.11 -11.33 -7.82
C LEU A 60 -9.95 -10.34 -7.73
N GLU A 61 -9.62 -9.87 -6.53
CA GLU A 61 -8.54 -8.92 -6.31
C GLU A 61 -7.18 -9.53 -6.69
N GLU A 62 -6.96 -10.80 -6.33
CA GLU A 62 -5.71 -11.53 -6.67
C GLU A 62 -5.58 -11.71 -8.18
N LYS A 63 -6.67 -12.09 -8.86
CA LYS A 63 -6.70 -12.20 -10.33
C LYS A 63 -6.44 -10.87 -11.01
N LEU A 64 -6.99 -9.77 -10.48
CA LEU A 64 -6.76 -8.44 -11.04
C LEU A 64 -5.28 -8.04 -10.90
N PHE A 65 -4.67 -8.31 -9.75
CA PHE A 65 -3.25 -8.06 -9.53
C PHE A 65 -2.37 -8.81 -10.52
N GLU A 66 -2.62 -10.11 -10.72
CA GLU A 66 -1.90 -10.93 -11.69
C GLU A 66 -2.12 -10.46 -13.13
N TYR A 67 -3.37 -10.11 -13.48
CA TYR A 67 -3.73 -9.59 -14.80
C TYR A 67 -2.94 -8.31 -15.13
N ILE A 68 -2.93 -7.33 -14.23
CA ILE A 68 -2.20 -6.06 -14.46
C ILE A 68 -0.70 -6.33 -14.72
N ARG A 69 -0.09 -7.25 -13.97
CA ARG A 69 1.31 -7.63 -14.17
C ARG A 69 1.56 -8.31 -15.51
N HIS A 70 0.63 -9.15 -15.95
CA HIS A 70 0.72 -9.84 -17.23
C HIS A 70 0.52 -8.92 -18.43
N GLU A 71 -0.47 -8.03 -18.38
CA GLU A 71 -0.86 -7.16 -19.50
C GLU A 71 0.05 -5.95 -19.70
N THR A 72 0.82 -5.58 -18.68
CA THR A 72 1.77 -4.47 -18.77
C THR A 72 3.20 -4.92 -18.51
N PRO A 73 3.78 -5.77 -19.37
CA PRO A 73 5.21 -6.04 -19.32
C PRO A 73 5.96 -4.83 -19.90
N ILE A 74 7.04 -4.42 -19.23
CA ILE A 74 7.97 -3.43 -19.78
C ILE A 74 9.11 -4.16 -20.49
N SER A 75 9.33 -3.84 -21.76
CA SER A 75 10.51 -4.27 -22.52
C SER A 75 11.28 -3.06 -23.05
N TYR A 76 12.53 -2.89 -22.60
CA TYR A 76 13.39 -1.78 -23.04
C TYR A 76 13.74 -1.82 -24.54
N PHE A 77 13.51 -2.95 -25.20
CA PHE A 77 13.89 -3.18 -26.60
C PHE A 77 12.74 -2.94 -27.59
N ASP A 78 11.54 -2.61 -27.11
CA ASP A 78 10.39 -2.39 -27.96
C ASP A 78 10.32 -0.94 -28.48
N SER A 79 9.98 -0.77 -29.75
CA SER A 79 9.72 0.53 -30.38
C SER A 79 8.61 1.33 -29.68
N ASP A 80 7.64 0.66 -29.04
CA ASP A 80 6.53 1.29 -28.32
C ASP A 80 6.80 1.47 -26.81
N PHE A 81 8.05 1.32 -26.35
CA PHE A 81 8.45 1.40 -24.94
C PHE A 81 7.87 2.61 -24.19
N ARG A 82 7.83 3.79 -24.83
CA ARG A 82 7.25 5.00 -24.21
C ARG A 82 5.74 4.87 -23.94
N LYS A 83 4.99 4.24 -24.84
CA LYS A 83 3.54 4.02 -24.64
C LYS A 83 3.30 2.93 -23.60
N GLN A 84 4.05 1.83 -23.67
CA GLN A 84 3.99 0.74 -22.69
C GLN A 84 4.32 1.24 -21.28
N THR A 85 5.33 2.11 -21.15
CA THR A 85 5.69 2.72 -19.86
C THR A 85 4.56 3.59 -19.29
N LYS A 86 3.89 4.40 -20.14
CA LYS A 86 2.73 5.19 -19.70
C LYS A 86 1.59 4.29 -19.22
N GLN A 87 1.29 3.22 -19.94
CA GLN A 87 0.26 2.25 -19.57
C GLN A 87 0.63 1.52 -18.27
N TYR A 88 1.88 1.09 -18.13
CA TYR A 88 2.42 0.45 -16.92
C TYR A 88 2.23 1.30 -15.67
N ILE A 89 2.63 2.58 -15.76
CA ILE A 89 2.48 3.54 -14.66
C ILE A 89 1.00 3.72 -14.35
N ARG A 90 0.18 3.98 -15.37
CA ARG A 90 -1.22 4.34 -15.19
C ARG A 90 -2.04 3.25 -14.49
N MET A 91 -1.86 1.98 -14.89
CA MET A 91 -2.57 0.86 -14.28
C MET A 91 -2.17 0.71 -12.80
N ARG A 92 -0.87 0.78 -12.50
CA ARG A 92 -0.39 0.67 -11.11
C ARG A 92 -0.86 1.82 -10.22
N GLU A 93 -0.89 3.04 -10.75
CA GLU A 93 -1.42 4.20 -10.03
C GLU A 93 -2.89 4.01 -9.65
N ILE A 94 -3.73 3.61 -10.62
CA ILE A 94 -5.16 3.38 -10.40
C ILE A 94 -5.39 2.31 -9.32
N TYR A 95 -4.63 1.21 -9.39
CA TYR A 95 -4.71 0.17 -8.38
C TYR A 95 -4.26 0.65 -6.99
N VAL A 96 -3.16 1.39 -6.91
CA VAL A 96 -2.63 1.90 -5.63
C VAL A 96 -3.60 2.89 -4.97
N ASP A 97 -4.27 3.73 -5.76
CA ASP A 97 -5.28 4.68 -5.29
C ASP A 97 -6.55 3.98 -4.75
N ALA A 98 -6.77 2.71 -5.09
CA ALA A 98 -7.95 1.93 -4.67
C ALA A 98 -7.82 1.33 -3.25
N LEU A 99 -7.47 2.16 -2.25
CA LEU A 99 -7.04 1.73 -0.90
C LEU A 99 -8.07 0.87 -0.13
N ASN A 100 -9.36 1.09 -0.34
CA ASN A 100 -10.43 0.57 0.53
C ASN A 100 -10.82 -0.89 0.28
N PHE A 101 -10.45 -1.44 -0.88
CA PHE A 101 -10.91 -2.76 -1.33
C PHE A 101 -9.81 -3.56 -2.08
N THR A 102 -8.56 -3.11 -2.00
CA THR A 102 -7.37 -3.83 -2.49
C THR A 102 -6.44 -4.18 -1.34
N PHE A 103 -5.72 -5.30 -1.46
CA PHE A 103 -4.83 -5.75 -0.41
C PHE A 103 -3.57 -4.90 -0.31
N LYS A 104 -3.20 -4.56 0.93
CA LYS A 104 -1.98 -3.80 1.24
C LYS A 104 -0.74 -4.46 0.62
N ARG A 105 -0.67 -5.80 0.61
CA ARG A 105 0.46 -6.56 0.04
C ARG A 105 0.63 -6.36 -1.48
N HIS A 106 -0.47 -6.28 -2.23
CA HIS A 106 -0.41 -6.13 -3.69
C HIS A 106 -0.14 -4.68 -4.08
N ARG A 107 -0.76 -3.72 -3.39
CA ARG A 107 -0.44 -2.30 -3.53
C ARG A 107 1.03 -2.02 -3.22
N PHE A 108 1.57 -2.62 -2.15
CA PHE A 108 2.99 -2.53 -1.81
C PHE A 108 3.88 -2.98 -2.97
N CYS A 109 3.58 -4.13 -3.60
CA CYS A 109 4.34 -4.58 -4.78
C CYS A 109 4.29 -3.57 -5.93
N PHE A 110 3.14 -2.96 -6.20
CA PHE A 110 3.02 -1.94 -7.24
C PHE A 110 3.75 -0.63 -6.91
N VAL A 111 3.80 -0.22 -5.64
CA VAL A 111 4.64 0.91 -5.22
C VAL A 111 6.12 0.60 -5.46
N LEU A 112 6.58 -0.62 -5.15
CA LEU A 112 7.97 -1.03 -5.45
C LEU A 112 8.25 -1.08 -6.95
N ASP A 113 7.33 -1.61 -7.75
CA ASP A 113 7.40 -1.63 -9.22
C ASP A 113 7.57 -0.21 -9.80
N LEU A 114 6.82 0.77 -9.26
CA LEU A 114 6.91 2.17 -9.66
C LEU A 114 8.23 2.79 -9.22
N LEU A 115 8.66 2.58 -7.96
CA LEU A 115 9.94 3.08 -7.46
C LEU A 115 11.13 2.55 -8.26
N ARG A 116 11.11 1.27 -8.62
CA ARG A 116 12.12 0.65 -9.46
C ARG A 116 12.18 1.33 -10.82
N LEU A 117 11.04 1.52 -11.48
CA LEU A 117 10.95 2.17 -12.78
C LEU A 117 11.52 3.59 -12.77
N TYR A 118 11.12 4.41 -11.78
CA TYR A 118 11.59 5.79 -11.65
C TYR A 118 13.06 5.90 -11.22
N SER A 119 13.62 4.87 -10.57
CA SER A 119 15.02 4.85 -10.15
C SER A 119 15.97 4.41 -11.25
N GLU A 120 15.61 3.37 -12.02
CA GLU A 120 16.47 2.83 -13.07
C GLU A 120 16.45 3.71 -14.34
N ASP A 121 15.26 4.18 -14.77
CA ASP A 121 14.97 4.93 -16.01
C ASP A 121 16.12 4.95 -17.06
N PRO A 122 16.47 3.77 -17.62
CA PRO A 122 17.70 3.63 -18.41
C PRO A 122 17.65 4.41 -19.72
N CYS A 123 16.43 4.67 -20.23
CA CYS A 123 16.21 5.39 -21.47
C CYS A 123 15.92 6.89 -21.24
N GLN A 124 15.96 7.37 -20.00
CA GLN A 124 15.69 8.78 -19.64
C GLN A 124 14.36 9.29 -20.22
N ILE A 125 13.33 8.45 -20.22
CA ILE A 125 12.02 8.80 -20.82
C ILE A 125 11.09 9.49 -19.82
N LEU A 126 11.46 9.55 -18.53
CA LEU A 126 10.66 10.10 -17.45
C LEU A 126 11.25 11.45 -17.00
N PRO A 127 10.79 12.59 -17.57
CA PRO A 127 11.37 13.90 -17.29
C PRO A 127 11.21 14.36 -15.84
N GLU A 128 10.15 13.89 -15.16
CA GLU A 128 9.83 14.25 -13.77
C GLU A 128 10.16 13.12 -12.78
N ARG A 129 11.10 12.24 -13.14
CA ARG A 129 11.36 11.00 -12.36
C ARG A 129 11.69 11.26 -10.90
N ASP A 130 12.46 12.31 -10.59
CA ASP A 130 12.90 12.57 -9.21
C ASP A 130 11.73 13.01 -8.32
N ILE A 131 10.79 13.78 -8.89
CA ILE A 131 9.56 14.22 -8.22
C ILE A 131 8.67 13.00 -7.92
N PHE A 132 8.45 12.13 -8.92
CA PHE A 132 7.64 10.94 -8.73
C PHE A 132 8.31 9.90 -7.83
N LYS A 133 9.64 9.75 -7.92
CA LYS A 133 10.40 8.91 -6.99
C LYS A 133 10.22 9.39 -5.55
N ALA A 134 10.36 10.70 -5.30
CA ALA A 134 10.13 11.27 -3.97
C ALA A 134 8.70 11.07 -3.48
N LYS A 135 7.69 11.25 -4.36
CA LYS A 135 6.28 10.95 -4.06
C LYS A 135 6.11 9.49 -3.60
N TRP A 136 6.61 8.54 -4.39
CA TRP A 136 6.44 7.11 -4.08
C TRP A 136 7.26 6.67 -2.87
N GLU A 137 8.41 7.28 -2.61
CA GLU A 137 9.18 7.08 -1.37
C GLU A 137 8.38 7.51 -0.16
N GLN A 138 7.71 8.68 -0.23
CA GLN A 138 6.86 9.16 0.85
C GLN A 138 5.66 8.23 1.08
N VAL A 139 4.97 7.82 0.01
CA VAL A 139 3.86 6.86 0.09
C VAL A 139 4.32 5.53 0.70
N LEU A 140 5.45 4.98 0.22
CA LEU A 140 6.02 3.75 0.77
C LEU A 140 6.32 3.88 2.26
N LEU A 141 7.01 4.96 2.65
CA LEU A 141 7.44 5.19 4.02
C LEU A 141 6.25 5.27 4.99
N TYR A 142 5.27 6.12 4.70
CA TYR A 142 4.19 6.44 5.64
C TYR A 142 3.01 5.46 5.60
N ASP A 143 2.68 4.89 4.43
CA ASP A 143 1.50 4.04 4.30
C ASP A 143 1.84 2.54 4.51
N TYR A 144 3.09 2.15 4.24
CA TYR A 144 3.49 0.74 4.21
C TYR A 144 4.54 0.36 5.24
N LEU A 145 5.60 1.15 5.40
CA LEU A 145 6.71 0.80 6.30
C LEU A 145 6.44 1.21 7.74
N LEU A 146 6.01 2.46 7.95
CA LEU A 146 5.64 2.98 9.25
C LEU A 146 4.19 2.64 9.56
N LEU A 147 3.97 2.03 10.72
CA LEU A 147 2.64 1.82 11.27
C LEU A 147 2.25 3.01 12.14
N ASP A 148 1.06 3.57 11.90
CA ASP A 148 0.46 4.55 12.79
C ASP A 148 -0.08 3.85 14.05
N MET A 149 0.62 4.03 15.17
CA MET A 149 0.20 3.47 16.45
C MET A 149 -1.00 4.23 17.02
N GLY A 150 -1.16 5.52 16.70
CA GLY A 150 -2.35 6.27 17.09
C GLY A 150 -3.60 5.66 16.48
N GLN A 151 -3.60 5.48 15.15
CA GLN A 151 -4.72 4.84 14.47
C GLN A 151 -4.99 3.43 15.02
N LYS A 152 -3.95 2.59 15.14
CA LYS A 152 -4.13 1.22 15.62
C LYS A 152 -4.68 1.17 17.05
N ASN A 153 -4.13 1.99 17.96
CA ASN A 153 -4.60 2.04 19.35
C ASN A 153 -6.06 2.49 19.42
N THR A 154 -6.49 3.45 18.58
CA THR A 154 -7.91 3.85 18.54
C THR A 154 -8.83 2.77 17.99
N GLU A 155 -8.39 1.97 17.00
CA GLU A 155 -9.14 0.82 16.53
C GLU A 155 -9.29 -0.25 17.63
N ASP A 156 -8.24 -0.47 18.42
CA ASP A 156 -8.26 -1.44 19.51
C ASP A 156 -9.16 -0.96 20.67
N ILE A 157 -9.06 0.32 21.08
CA ILE A 157 -9.97 0.96 22.06
C ILE A 157 -11.42 0.86 21.57
N GLY A 158 -11.69 1.16 20.30
CA GLY A 158 -13.05 1.07 19.74
C GLY A 158 -13.60 -0.36 19.75
N ARG A 159 -12.76 -1.37 19.53
CA ARG A 159 -13.17 -2.79 19.62
C ARG A 159 -13.45 -3.20 21.06
N GLU A 160 -12.60 -2.81 22.01
CA GLU A 160 -12.84 -3.06 23.44
C GLU A 160 -14.09 -2.34 23.93
N ALA A 161 -14.32 -1.10 23.48
CA ALA A 161 -15.51 -0.32 23.76
C ALA A 161 -16.80 -1.08 23.40
N VAL A 162 -16.85 -1.62 22.17
CA VAL A 162 -17.98 -2.41 21.66
C VAL A 162 -18.10 -3.76 22.38
N SER A 163 -16.98 -4.42 22.70
CA SER A 163 -16.97 -5.74 23.33
C SER A 163 -17.40 -5.69 24.80
N ASN A 164 -16.95 -4.68 25.55
CA ASN A 164 -17.16 -4.56 26.99
C ASN A 164 -18.34 -3.65 27.34
N GLY A 165 -18.98 -3.02 26.34
CA GLY A 165 -20.15 -2.15 26.53
C GLY A 165 -19.81 -0.84 27.23
N TYR A 166 -18.64 -0.26 26.94
CA TYR A 166 -18.24 1.03 27.51
C TYR A 166 -19.23 2.14 27.15
N HIS A 167 -19.39 3.10 28.05
CA HIS A 167 -20.13 4.32 27.75
C HIS A 167 -19.35 5.20 26.75
N GLU A 168 -20.09 5.85 25.85
CA GLU A 168 -19.51 6.65 24.75
C GLU A 168 -18.50 7.69 25.21
N CYS A 169 -18.72 8.31 26.37
CA CYS A 169 -17.83 9.32 26.90
C CYS A 169 -16.46 8.79 27.33
N ASP A 170 -16.39 7.55 27.84
CA ASP A 170 -15.16 7.02 28.45
C ASP A 170 -14.11 6.69 27.38
N TYR A 171 -14.49 5.97 26.32
CA TYR A 171 -13.56 5.64 25.25
C TYR A 171 -13.21 6.85 24.37
N THR A 172 -14.06 7.89 24.30
CA THR A 172 -13.71 9.12 23.56
C THR A 172 -12.58 9.90 24.20
N LEU A 173 -12.48 9.91 25.53
CA LEU A 173 -11.37 10.54 26.25
C LEU A 173 -10.07 9.78 26.02
N GLU A 174 -10.11 8.44 26.07
CA GLU A 174 -8.95 7.59 25.78
C GLU A 174 -8.46 7.78 24.33
N ILE A 175 -9.38 7.90 23.36
CA ILE A 175 -9.04 8.25 21.98
C ILE A 175 -8.38 9.63 21.93
N GLU A 176 -8.92 10.64 22.60
CA GLU A 176 -8.33 11.99 22.61
C GLU A 176 -6.90 12.00 23.17
N GLU A 177 -6.65 11.22 24.22
CA GLU A 177 -5.31 11.07 24.81
C GLU A 177 -4.32 10.41 23.86
N VAL A 178 -4.73 9.35 23.16
CA VAL A 178 -3.89 8.67 22.15
C VAL A 178 -3.52 9.63 21.01
N TRP A 179 -4.45 10.46 20.56
CA TRP A 179 -4.20 11.42 19.49
C TRP A 179 -3.23 12.56 19.88
N LYS A 180 -3.07 12.84 21.18
CA LYS A 180 -2.08 13.82 21.67
C LYS A 180 -0.63 13.35 21.49
N GLN A 181 -0.39 12.05 21.29
CA GLN A 181 0.95 11.47 21.11
C GLN A 181 1.00 10.57 19.87
N PRO A 182 1.07 11.13 18.65
CA PRO A 182 1.16 10.34 17.43
C PRO A 182 2.52 9.63 17.37
N MET A 183 2.53 8.34 17.74
CA MET A 183 3.69 7.48 17.64
C MET A 183 3.65 6.68 16.34
N LYS A 184 4.79 6.55 15.66
CA LYS A 184 4.98 5.57 14.59
C LYS A 184 5.81 4.41 15.09
N ALA A 185 5.56 3.23 14.53
CA ALA A 185 6.30 2.03 14.88
C ALA A 185 6.61 1.20 13.64
N VAL A 186 7.61 0.33 13.76
CA VAL A 186 7.89 -0.72 12.77
C VAL A 186 7.78 -2.08 13.46
N PRO A 187 6.57 -2.63 13.65
CA PRO A 187 6.42 -3.93 14.26
C PRO A 187 7.07 -5.03 13.43
N ARG A 188 7.36 -6.17 14.06
CA ARG A 188 7.86 -7.39 13.41
C ARG A 188 7.11 -7.77 12.12
N SER A 189 5.79 -7.65 12.13
CA SER A 189 4.95 -7.97 10.97
C SER A 189 5.15 -7.03 9.77
N HIS A 190 5.64 -5.82 10.01
CA HIS A 190 5.92 -4.80 9.00
C HIS A 190 7.38 -4.82 8.54
N PHE A 191 8.32 -5.33 9.36
CA PHE A 191 9.74 -5.41 8.98
C PHE A 191 9.98 -6.20 7.69
N ARG A 192 9.14 -7.20 7.38
CA ARG A 192 9.18 -7.90 6.07
C ARG A 192 9.04 -6.96 4.87
N TYR A 193 8.25 -5.88 5.01
CA TYR A 193 8.09 -4.87 3.96
C TYR A 193 9.31 -3.98 3.88
N VAL A 194 9.93 -3.64 5.02
CA VAL A 194 11.21 -2.91 5.05
C VAL A 194 12.28 -3.72 4.30
N LYS A 195 12.44 -5.01 4.63
CA LYS A 195 13.38 -5.92 3.98
C LYS A 195 13.17 -6.00 2.48
N ALA A 196 11.92 -6.15 2.03
CA ALA A 196 11.59 -6.20 0.60
C ALA A 196 11.85 -4.87 -0.13
N ALA A 197 11.79 -3.74 0.57
CA ALA A 197 11.98 -2.41 0.00
C ALA A 197 13.46 -1.94 -0.02
N LEU A 198 14.38 -2.59 0.70
CA LEU A 198 15.79 -2.20 0.80
C LEU A 198 16.49 -1.93 -0.54
N PRO A 199 16.28 -2.72 -1.62
CA PRO A 199 16.95 -2.46 -2.89
C PRO A 199 16.52 -1.14 -3.53
N TYR A 200 15.27 -0.74 -3.32
CA TYR A 200 14.60 0.31 -4.09
C TYR A 200 14.37 1.61 -3.32
N SER A 201 14.38 1.57 -1.98
CA SER A 201 13.97 2.69 -1.14
C SER A 201 15.06 3.16 -0.19
N GLN A 202 15.37 4.46 -0.24
CA GLN A 202 16.24 5.11 0.74
C GLN A 202 15.56 5.20 2.11
N GLY A 203 14.23 5.36 2.16
CA GLY A 203 13.47 5.34 3.41
C GLY A 203 13.55 3.98 4.14
N ALA A 204 13.47 2.87 3.38
CA ALA A 204 13.65 1.53 3.96
C ALA A 204 15.06 1.33 4.54
N ARG A 205 16.09 1.85 3.86
CA ARG A 205 17.47 1.81 4.36
C ARG A 205 17.65 2.68 5.60
N ALA A 206 17.05 3.87 5.63
CA ALA A 206 17.06 4.76 6.80
C ALA A 206 16.42 4.09 8.03
N ILE A 207 15.28 3.42 7.85
CA ILE A 207 14.65 2.62 8.92
C ILE A 207 15.59 1.53 9.42
N ALA A 208 16.16 0.73 8.51
CA ALA A 208 17.04 -0.37 8.89
C ALA A 208 18.30 0.13 9.62
N THR A 209 18.93 1.20 9.14
CA THR A 209 20.07 1.82 9.82
C THR A 209 19.68 2.32 11.21
N TRP A 210 18.57 3.03 11.33
CA TRP A 210 18.10 3.51 12.64
C TRP A 210 17.82 2.34 13.60
N MET A 211 17.15 1.29 13.14
CA MET A 211 16.85 0.11 13.95
C MET A 211 18.10 -0.65 14.39
N LYS A 212 19.12 -0.72 13.53
CA LYS A 212 20.42 -1.30 13.88
C LYS A 212 21.09 -0.49 14.98
N ASP A 213 21.15 0.84 14.83
CA ASP A 213 21.84 1.71 15.79
C ASP A 213 21.16 1.71 17.16
N HIS A 214 19.85 1.46 17.20
CA HIS A 214 19.03 1.40 18.42
C HIS A 214 18.63 -0.04 18.79
N ALA A 215 19.34 -1.06 18.30
CA ALA A 215 18.98 -2.46 18.52
C ALA A 215 18.92 -2.86 20.01
N ALA A 216 19.70 -2.19 20.88
CA ALA A 216 19.67 -2.41 22.32
C ALA A 216 18.41 -1.83 23.00
N GLU A 217 17.79 -0.81 22.40
CA GLU A 217 16.61 -0.10 22.91
C GLU A 217 15.30 -0.70 22.36
N LEU A 218 15.38 -1.38 21.22
CA LEU A 218 14.30 -2.19 20.64
C LEU A 218 14.09 -3.47 21.46
N ALA A 219 13.53 -3.32 22.66
CA ALA A 219 13.04 -4.44 23.44
C ALA A 219 11.94 -5.19 22.65
N PRO A 220 11.70 -6.49 22.89
CA PRO A 220 10.73 -7.30 22.12
C PRO A 220 9.30 -6.71 22.04
N ALA A 221 8.94 -5.79 22.93
CA ALA A 221 7.63 -5.13 22.99
C ALA A 221 7.63 -3.65 22.52
N LEU A 222 8.79 -3.01 22.36
CA LEU A 222 8.89 -1.57 22.06
C LEU A 222 9.50 -1.36 20.68
N TRP A 223 8.64 -1.11 19.69
CA TRP A 223 9.00 -0.91 18.28
C TRP A 223 8.70 0.51 17.80
N VAL A 224 8.55 1.45 18.75
CA VAL A 224 8.34 2.86 18.46
C VAL A 224 9.61 3.43 17.86
N VAL A 225 9.47 4.15 16.75
CA VAL A 225 10.60 4.72 16.02
C VAL A 225 10.53 6.23 16.02
N ASP A 226 11.72 6.87 16.07
CA ASP A 226 11.82 8.31 15.86
C ASP A 226 11.74 8.63 14.36
N THR A 227 10.58 9.14 13.95
CA THR A 227 10.32 9.51 12.56
C THR A 227 11.17 10.68 12.08
N GLN A 228 11.53 11.61 12.97
CA GLN A 228 12.36 12.76 12.60
C GLN A 228 13.80 12.31 12.33
N ALA A 229 14.32 11.40 13.16
CA ALA A 229 15.63 10.79 12.94
C ALA A 229 15.67 9.98 11.63
N ILE A 230 14.62 9.20 11.34
CA ILE A 230 14.52 8.44 10.08
C ILE A 230 14.44 9.38 8.87
N GLU A 231 13.65 10.45 8.93
CA GLU A 231 13.58 11.45 7.85
C GLU A 231 14.93 12.16 7.63
N ALA A 232 15.64 12.49 8.71
CA ALA A 232 16.98 13.08 8.61
C ALA A 232 17.98 12.12 7.94
N LEU A 233 17.96 10.83 8.32
CA LEU A 233 18.76 9.79 7.67
C LEU A 233 18.39 9.61 6.19
N ARG A 234 17.09 9.67 5.86
CA ARG A 234 16.60 9.54 4.48
C ARG A 234 17.08 10.68 3.58
N GLN A 235 17.15 11.91 4.11
CA GLN A 235 17.64 13.10 3.40
C GLN A 235 19.17 13.18 3.33
N GLY A 236 19.86 12.35 4.13
CA GLY A 236 21.31 12.25 4.17
C GLY A 236 21.92 11.50 2.97
N PRO A 237 23.20 11.10 3.07
CA PRO A 237 23.88 10.36 2.01
C PRO A 237 23.24 8.98 1.76
N ASP A 238 23.49 8.41 0.58
CA ASP A 238 23.02 7.07 0.25
C ASP A 238 23.47 6.06 1.30
N LEU A 239 22.48 5.37 1.88
CA LEU A 239 22.73 4.40 2.94
C LEU A 239 22.97 3.03 2.32
N THR A 240 23.85 2.25 2.94
CA THR A 240 24.09 0.85 2.61
C THR A 240 23.72 -0.01 3.81
N VAL A 241 22.91 -1.04 3.56
CA VAL A 241 22.45 -1.98 4.59
C VAL A 241 22.91 -3.36 4.14
N THR A 242 23.70 -4.01 4.99
CA THR A 242 24.26 -5.34 4.74
C THR A 242 23.39 -6.44 5.34
N ASP A 243 23.62 -7.69 4.93
CA ASP A 243 22.93 -8.85 5.52
C ASP A 243 23.25 -9.01 7.02
N GLU A 244 24.44 -8.59 7.46
CA GLU A 244 24.82 -8.56 8.88
C GLU A 244 23.96 -7.56 9.66
N ASP A 245 23.68 -6.38 9.10
CA ASP A 245 22.81 -5.38 9.71
C ASP A 245 21.39 -5.93 9.87
N ILE A 246 20.88 -6.62 8.85
CA ILE A 246 19.56 -7.28 8.89
C ILE A 246 19.55 -8.35 9.98
N ALA A 247 20.61 -9.16 10.11
CA ALA A 247 20.70 -10.19 11.13
C ALA A 247 20.74 -9.62 12.56
N ILE A 248 21.31 -8.42 12.77
CA ILE A 248 21.28 -7.72 14.07
C ILE A 248 19.85 -7.33 14.40
N ILE A 249 19.13 -6.72 13.46
CA ILE A 249 17.73 -6.32 13.66
C ILE A 249 16.84 -7.55 13.85
N GLU A 250 17.09 -8.64 13.13
CA GLU A 250 16.26 -9.84 13.23
C GLU A 250 16.36 -10.52 14.62
N LYS A 251 17.45 -10.30 15.36
CA LYS A 251 17.63 -10.81 16.72
C LYS A 251 16.83 -10.07 17.78
N THR A 252 16.32 -8.87 17.49
CA THR A 252 15.51 -8.09 18.44
C THR A 252 14.03 -8.52 18.46
N PHE A 253 13.62 -9.37 17.50
CA PHE A 253 12.23 -9.85 17.31
C PHE A 253 11.81 -11.07 18.13
#